data_AF-M1DLP8-F1
#
_entry.id   AF-M1DLP8-F1
#
_cell.length_a   1.000
_cell.length_b   1.000
_cell.length_c   1.000
_cell.angle_alpha   90.00
_cell.angle_beta   90.00
_cell.angle_gamma   90.00
#
_symmetry.space_group_name_H-M   'P 1'
#
loop_
_entity.id
_entity.type
_entity.pdbx_description
1 polymer ?
#
loop_
_entity_poly.entity_id
_entity_poly.type
_entity_poly.pdbx_seq_one_letter_code
_entity_poly.pdbx_strand_id
1 'polypeptide(L)'
;MVKVLVNSVLLHIQVTVLVILSHVRLDENMLQTLLNSCPLIVSFSLEHCSGNLGKIKSDSLKVLNIRQHGSTWEIDAPNLVSLDYLGSQIPELKIARESTQLEHSKIILECNNLNASWFCKLRKFRSNSSSWFEVSLYFINCGDINMTDLQMDHIGYTPRVDVLNVNVQWMNQTFVDALLWSCHPRRLNLFSDVIGTVTDFINHLVFLTNSSHSTSHRSTPWHSQLKGINAFDGKNQVAPTQKWGACKKGLNGGEGGSSFFIRLVMQ
;
A
#
# COMPACT_ATOMS: atom_id res chain seq x y z
N MET A 1 -0.38 -38.92 -15.62
CA MET A 1 -0.81 -39.12 -14.22
C MET A 1 0.23 -38.45 -13.31
N VAL A 2 0.08 -37.15 -13.06
CA VAL A 2 1.03 -36.39 -12.22
C VAL A 2 0.58 -36.54 -10.77
N LYS A 3 1.31 -37.34 -9.99
CA LYS A 3 1.15 -37.41 -8.52
C LYS A 3 1.78 -36.16 -7.92
N VAL A 4 1.01 -35.11 -7.72
CA VAL A 4 1.40 -34.05 -6.77
C VAL A 4 1.01 -34.58 -5.39
N LEU A 5 2.02 -35.00 -4.61
CA LEU A 5 1.84 -35.25 -3.18
C LEU A 5 1.56 -33.89 -2.53
N VAL A 6 0.29 -33.56 -2.35
CA VAL A 6 -0.11 -32.43 -1.50
C VAL A 6 -0.07 -32.91 -0.05
N ASN A 7 1.13 -32.97 0.52
CA ASN A 7 1.31 -33.16 1.96
C ASN A 7 1.03 -31.83 2.66
N SER A 8 -0.26 -31.56 2.89
CA SER A 8 -0.87 -30.64 3.89
C SER A 8 -2.20 -30.08 3.35
N VAL A 9 -3.19 -30.94 3.14
CA VAL A 9 -4.56 -30.51 2.84
C VAL A 9 -5.41 -30.72 4.08
N LEU A 10 -5.56 -29.69 4.91
CA LEU A 10 -6.68 -29.60 5.83
C LEU A 10 -7.87 -29.04 5.05
N LEU A 11 -8.67 -29.92 4.45
CA LEU A 11 -9.95 -29.58 3.82
C LEU A 11 -10.96 -29.30 4.93
N HIS A 12 -11.23 -28.02 5.22
CA HIS A 12 -12.44 -27.63 5.96
C HIS A 12 -13.47 -27.10 4.96
N ILE A 13 -14.56 -27.85 4.81
CA ILE A 13 -15.62 -27.66 3.80
C ILE A 13 -16.64 -26.62 4.26
N GLN A 14 -16.94 -25.64 3.40
CA GLN A 14 -18.29 -25.12 3.17
C GLN A 14 -18.35 -24.40 1.80
N VAL A 15 -18.82 -25.10 0.75
CA VAL A 15 -19.37 -24.61 -0.56
C VAL A 15 -18.71 -23.34 -1.16
N THR A 16 -17.40 -23.20 -0.99
CA THR A 16 -16.48 -22.25 -1.59
C THR A 16 -15.13 -22.89 -1.35
N VAL A 17 -14.43 -23.38 -2.38
CA VAL A 17 -13.16 -24.07 -2.13
C VAL A 17 -12.11 -22.99 -1.84
N LEU A 18 -11.72 -22.89 -0.57
CA LEU A 18 -10.53 -22.17 -0.14
C LEU A 18 -9.32 -23.09 -0.35
N VAL A 19 -8.36 -22.65 -1.15
CA VAL A 19 -7.07 -23.34 -1.30
C VAL A 19 -5.99 -22.46 -0.69
N ILE A 20 -5.18 -23.04 0.19
CA ILE A 20 -4.03 -22.38 0.81
C ILE A 20 -2.79 -23.18 0.45
N LEU A 21 -1.81 -22.51 -0.14
CA LEU A 21 -0.50 -23.08 -0.43
C LEU A 21 0.55 -22.28 0.33
N SER A 22 1.27 -22.96 1.23
CA SER A 22 2.33 -22.34 2.02
C SER A 22 3.64 -23.10 1.86
N HIS A 23 4.74 -22.39 1.60
CA HIS A 23 6.09 -22.96 1.46
C HIS A 23 6.23 -24.05 0.38
N VAL A 24 5.41 -24.01 -0.67
CA VAL A 24 5.43 -24.99 -1.77
C VAL A 24 6.30 -24.47 -2.92
N ARG A 25 7.05 -25.36 -3.60
CA ARG A 25 7.68 -25.02 -4.87
C ARG A 25 6.70 -25.25 -6.02
N LEU A 26 6.38 -24.20 -6.75
CA LEU A 26 5.42 -24.20 -7.85
C LEU A 26 6.04 -23.49 -9.06
N ASP A 27 5.78 -24.00 -10.26
CA ASP A 27 5.95 -23.19 -11.47
C ASP A 27 4.60 -22.60 -11.91
N GLU A 28 4.65 -21.66 -12.86
CA GLU A 28 3.47 -21.00 -13.40
C GLU A 28 2.45 -22.00 -13.96
N ASN A 29 2.89 -23.07 -14.63
CA ASN A 29 2.01 -24.07 -15.22
C ASN A 29 1.26 -24.86 -14.14
N MET A 30 1.93 -25.24 -13.05
CA MET A 30 1.32 -25.92 -11.92
C MET A 30 0.28 -25.03 -11.24
N LEU A 31 0.59 -23.75 -11.02
CA LEU A 31 -0.32 -22.78 -10.42
C LEU A 31 -1.57 -22.57 -11.30
N GLN A 32 -1.37 -22.35 -12.60
CA GLN A 32 -2.45 -22.16 -13.56
C GLN A 32 -3.31 -23.43 -13.70
N THR A 33 -2.69 -24.60 -13.74
CA THR A 33 -3.42 -25.88 -13.76
C THR A 33 -4.30 -26.01 -12.54
N LEU A 34 -3.80 -25.68 -11.35
CA LEU A 34 -4.58 -25.74 -10.11
C LEU A 34 -5.79 -24.81 -10.14
N LEU A 35 -5.59 -23.55 -10.54
CA LEU A 35 -6.65 -22.55 -10.63
C LEU A 35 -7.71 -22.91 -11.67
N ASN A 36 -7.31 -23.50 -12.79
CA ASN A 36 -8.21 -23.86 -13.90
C ASN A 36 -8.86 -25.25 -13.73
N SER A 37 -8.29 -26.15 -12.94
CA SER A 37 -8.83 -27.51 -12.76
C SER A 37 -10.11 -27.52 -11.93
N CYS A 38 -10.36 -26.47 -11.14
CA CYS A 38 -11.44 -26.44 -10.17
C CYS A 38 -12.26 -25.15 -10.31
N PRO A 39 -13.39 -25.16 -11.06
CA PRO A 39 -14.26 -23.99 -11.21
C PRO A 39 -14.92 -23.52 -9.90
N LEU A 40 -14.75 -24.29 -8.81
CA LEU A 40 -15.24 -23.99 -7.47
C LEU A 40 -14.21 -23.26 -6.59
N ILE A 41 -12.97 -23.06 -7.07
CA ILE A 41 -11.99 -22.24 -6.35
C ILE A 41 -12.42 -20.79 -6.48
N VAL A 42 -12.94 -20.30 -5.38
CA VAL A 42 -13.43 -18.93 -5.23
C VAL A 42 -12.52 -18.15 -4.27
N SER A 43 -11.74 -18.84 -3.44
CA SER A 43 -10.75 -18.24 -2.56
C SER A 43 -9.40 -18.96 -2.67
N PHE A 44 -8.32 -18.20 -2.81
CA PHE A 44 -6.97 -18.73 -2.97
C PHE A 44 -5.96 -17.94 -2.13
N SER A 45 -5.10 -18.64 -1.40
CA SER A 45 -4.01 -18.06 -0.62
C SER A 45 -2.67 -18.67 -1.01
N LEU A 46 -1.67 -17.83 -1.21
CA LEU A 46 -0.30 -18.21 -1.55
C LEU A 46 0.69 -17.54 -0.59
N GLU A 47 1.43 -18.33 0.18
CA GLU A 47 2.29 -17.83 1.25
C GLU A 47 3.69 -18.45 1.15
N HIS A 48 4.72 -17.63 0.93
CA HIS A 48 6.13 -18.08 0.94
C HIS A 48 6.46 -19.27 0.01
N CYS A 49 5.65 -19.50 -1.02
CA CYS A 49 5.92 -20.44 -2.11
C CYS A 49 7.08 -19.96 -3.00
N SER A 50 7.84 -20.89 -3.56
CA SER A 50 9.01 -20.58 -4.39
C SER A 50 8.80 -21.02 -5.84
N GLY A 51 9.47 -20.36 -6.77
CA GLY A 51 9.45 -20.67 -8.20
C GLY A 51 9.13 -19.45 -9.06
N ASN A 52 9.07 -19.64 -10.38
CA ASN A 52 8.74 -18.55 -11.30
C ASN A 52 7.23 -18.35 -11.33
N LEU A 53 6.72 -17.72 -10.28
CA LEU A 53 5.32 -17.38 -10.13
C LEU A 53 5.17 -15.90 -10.44
N GLY A 54 4.39 -15.59 -11.47
CA GLY A 54 4.18 -14.21 -11.89
C GLY A 54 2.81 -13.94 -12.49
N LYS A 55 1.96 -14.96 -12.68
CA LYS A 55 0.65 -14.79 -13.31
C LYS A 55 -0.42 -15.61 -12.61
N ILE A 56 -1.56 -14.98 -12.36
CA ILE A 56 -2.80 -15.59 -11.89
C ILE A 56 -3.86 -15.28 -12.93
N LYS A 57 -4.52 -16.33 -13.41
CA LYS A 57 -5.68 -16.21 -14.27
C LYS A 57 -6.79 -17.10 -13.73
N SER A 58 -7.95 -16.53 -13.44
CA SER A 58 -9.09 -17.29 -12.95
C SER A 58 -10.39 -16.51 -13.07
N ASP A 59 -11.38 -17.10 -13.76
CA ASP A 59 -12.71 -16.51 -13.88
C ASP A 59 -13.58 -16.77 -12.65
N SER A 60 -13.26 -17.76 -11.80
CA SER A 60 -14.06 -18.12 -10.62
C SER A 60 -13.60 -17.43 -9.33
N LEU A 61 -12.39 -16.89 -9.31
CA LEU A 61 -11.76 -16.35 -8.11
C LEU A 61 -12.41 -15.04 -7.66
N LYS A 62 -12.83 -14.98 -6.39
CA LYS A 62 -13.38 -13.79 -5.73
C LYS A 62 -12.47 -13.24 -4.63
N VAL A 63 -11.69 -14.11 -3.98
CA VAL A 63 -10.80 -13.74 -2.87
C VAL A 63 -9.39 -14.25 -3.15
N LEU A 64 -8.40 -13.36 -3.08
CA LEU A 64 -7.00 -13.68 -3.33
C LEU A 64 -6.14 -13.13 -2.20
N ASN A 65 -5.31 -14.00 -1.61
CA ASN A 65 -4.26 -13.62 -0.66
C ASN A 65 -2.90 -14.04 -1.23
N ILE A 66 -1.97 -13.09 -1.34
CA ILE A 66 -0.61 -13.33 -1.81
C ILE A 66 0.35 -12.75 -0.79
N ARG A 67 1.23 -13.58 -0.23
CA ARG A 67 2.32 -13.17 0.68
C ARG A 67 3.63 -13.67 0.11
N GLN A 68 4.21 -12.86 -0.77
CA GLN A 68 5.33 -13.24 -1.63
C GLN A 68 6.31 -12.10 -1.87
N HIS A 69 7.60 -12.39 -1.77
CA HIS A 69 8.67 -11.43 -2.09
C HIS A 69 9.35 -11.81 -3.41
N GLY A 70 9.74 -10.80 -4.19
CA GLY A 70 10.64 -10.99 -5.34
C GLY A 70 9.96 -11.27 -6.68
N SER A 71 8.64 -11.47 -6.72
CA SER A 71 7.88 -11.61 -7.97
C SER A 71 7.02 -10.39 -8.28
N THR A 72 6.97 -10.02 -9.55
CA THR A 72 5.93 -9.12 -10.08
C THR A 72 4.74 -9.98 -10.50
N TRP A 73 3.57 -9.69 -9.94
CA TRP A 73 2.35 -10.45 -10.20
C TRP A 73 1.48 -9.76 -11.23
N GLU A 74 1.03 -10.51 -12.23
CA GLU A 74 -0.04 -10.16 -13.16
C GLU A 74 -1.30 -10.93 -12.75
N ILE A 75 -2.38 -10.23 -12.41
CA ILE A 75 -3.62 -10.82 -11.90
C ILE A 75 -4.75 -10.51 -12.91
N ASP A 76 -5.19 -11.55 -13.60
CA ASP A 76 -6.34 -11.58 -14.50
C ASP A 76 -7.47 -12.37 -13.83
N ALA A 77 -8.23 -11.70 -12.97
CA ALA A 77 -9.35 -12.27 -12.23
C ALA A 77 -10.53 -11.28 -12.24
N PRO A 78 -11.40 -11.32 -13.27
CA PRO A 78 -12.43 -10.30 -13.48
C PRO A 78 -13.46 -10.21 -12.34
N ASN A 79 -13.69 -11.33 -11.65
CA ASN A 79 -14.66 -11.46 -10.56
C ASN A 79 -14.04 -11.25 -9.16
N LEU A 80 -12.82 -10.72 -9.08
CA LEU A 80 -12.13 -10.51 -7.81
C LEU A 80 -12.78 -9.38 -6.99
N VAL A 81 -13.18 -9.71 -5.76
CA VAL A 81 -13.81 -8.79 -4.79
C VAL A 81 -12.84 -8.45 -3.64
N SER A 82 -11.88 -9.32 -3.34
CA SER A 82 -10.94 -9.07 -2.25
C SER A 82 -9.52 -9.49 -2.62
N LEU A 83 -8.58 -8.58 -2.39
CA LEU A 83 -7.15 -8.81 -2.54
C LEU A 83 -6.42 -8.45 -1.24
N ASP A 84 -5.83 -9.43 -0.56
CA ASP A 84 -4.80 -9.20 0.49
C ASP A 84 -3.43 -9.48 -0.14
N TYR A 85 -2.62 -8.44 -0.33
CA TYR A 85 -1.34 -8.55 -1.01
C TYR A 85 -0.20 -8.07 -0.13
N LEU A 86 0.81 -8.90 0.08
CA LEU A 86 2.09 -8.54 0.67
C LEU A 86 3.19 -8.91 -0.31
N GLY A 87 3.96 -7.92 -0.75
CA GLY A 87 5.11 -8.15 -1.62
C GLY A 87 5.97 -6.94 -1.89
N SER A 88 7.06 -7.13 -2.64
CA SER A 88 8.05 -6.08 -2.88
C SER A 88 7.82 -5.25 -4.15
N GLN A 89 6.87 -5.67 -5.00
CA GLN A 89 6.50 -4.99 -6.24
C GLN A 89 4.99 -4.77 -6.29
N ILE A 90 4.56 -3.73 -7.01
CA ILE A 90 3.14 -3.44 -7.24
C ILE A 90 2.61 -4.47 -8.25
N PRO A 91 1.56 -5.24 -7.93
CA PRO A 91 0.97 -6.18 -8.88
C PRO A 91 0.27 -5.43 -10.03
N GLU A 92 0.21 -6.02 -11.22
CA GLU A 92 -0.60 -5.52 -12.33
C GLU A 92 -1.96 -6.21 -12.31
N LEU A 93 -3.04 -5.43 -12.24
CA LEU A 93 -4.40 -5.95 -12.33
C LEU A 93 -4.93 -5.78 -13.74
N LYS A 94 -5.34 -6.89 -14.37
CA LYS A 94 -6.02 -6.92 -15.67
C LYS A 94 -7.53 -7.11 -15.50
N ILE A 95 -8.12 -6.37 -14.55
CA ILE A 95 -9.54 -6.49 -14.22
C ILE A 95 -10.35 -5.55 -15.12
N ALA A 96 -11.47 -6.02 -15.66
CA ALA A 96 -12.38 -5.17 -16.42
C ALA A 96 -12.98 -4.09 -15.51
N ARG A 97 -12.99 -2.84 -15.99
CA ARG A 97 -13.36 -1.62 -15.23
C ARG A 97 -14.72 -1.67 -14.52
N GLU A 98 -15.60 -2.60 -14.87
CA GLU A 98 -16.97 -2.68 -14.36
C GLU A 98 -17.09 -3.41 -13.02
N SER A 99 -16.09 -4.19 -12.57
CA SER A 99 -16.24 -5.03 -11.38
C SER A 99 -15.93 -4.37 -10.04
N THR A 100 -15.42 -3.13 -10.01
CA THR A 100 -15.16 -2.12 -8.93
C THR A 100 -15.18 -2.48 -7.43
N GLN A 101 -15.19 -3.74 -7.02
CA GLN A 101 -15.55 -4.16 -5.66
C GLN A 101 -14.35 -4.61 -4.83
N LEU A 102 -13.16 -4.05 -5.04
CA LEU A 102 -12.00 -4.29 -4.17
C LEU A 102 -12.13 -3.60 -2.80
N GLU A 103 -13.36 -3.47 -2.28
CA GLU A 103 -13.75 -2.72 -1.08
C GLU A 103 -13.09 -3.24 0.19
N HIS A 104 -12.72 -4.53 0.21
CA HIS A 104 -12.07 -5.19 1.35
C HIS A 104 -10.59 -5.51 1.08
N SER A 105 -9.99 -4.86 0.07
CA SER A 105 -8.61 -5.16 -0.30
C SER A 105 -7.62 -4.40 0.56
N LYS A 106 -6.55 -5.10 0.93
CA LYS A 106 -5.40 -4.57 1.65
C LYS A 106 -4.14 -4.86 0.86
N ILE A 107 -3.27 -3.87 0.78
CA ILE A 107 -1.98 -4.03 0.12
C ILE A 107 -0.91 -3.56 1.08
N ILE A 108 0.13 -4.38 1.22
CA ILE A 108 1.35 -4.13 1.98
C ILE A 108 2.50 -4.23 0.97
N LEU A 109 3.10 -3.08 0.64
CA LEU A 109 4.25 -3.03 -0.27
C LEU A 109 5.53 -2.79 0.50
N GLU A 110 6.45 -3.76 0.50
CA GLU A 110 7.77 -3.64 1.10
C GLU A 110 8.79 -3.17 0.06
N CYS A 111 9.05 -1.87 0.04
CA CYS A 111 9.77 -1.25 -1.07
C CYS A 111 11.20 -0.84 -0.68
N ASN A 112 12.17 -1.22 -1.53
CA ASN A 112 13.59 -0.91 -1.34
C ASN A 112 14.17 0.02 -2.43
N ASN A 113 13.46 0.24 -3.55
CA ASN A 113 13.93 1.03 -4.70
C ASN A 113 12.83 1.95 -5.22
N LEU A 114 12.70 3.13 -4.62
CA LEU A 114 11.69 4.11 -4.99
C LEU A 114 12.22 5.11 -6.01
N ASN A 115 11.45 5.31 -7.08
CA ASN A 115 11.70 6.32 -8.10
C ASN A 115 10.37 6.82 -8.68
N ALA A 116 10.42 7.81 -9.58
CA ALA A 116 9.22 8.35 -10.21
C ALA A 116 8.37 7.27 -10.89
N SER A 117 9.02 6.32 -11.60
CA SER A 117 8.34 5.20 -12.29
C SER A 117 7.54 4.31 -11.32
N TRP A 118 8.07 4.04 -10.12
CA TRP A 118 7.35 3.29 -9.10
C TRP A 118 6.05 3.99 -8.68
N PHE A 119 6.10 5.31 -8.45
CA PHE A 119 4.90 6.08 -8.13
C PHE A 119 3.91 6.16 -9.30
N CYS A 120 4.40 6.23 -10.55
CA CYS A 120 3.56 6.13 -11.74
C CYS A 120 2.80 4.78 -11.78
N LYS A 121 3.49 3.68 -11.47
CA LYS A 121 2.86 2.35 -11.36
C LYS A 121 1.82 2.32 -10.24
N LEU A 122 2.11 2.92 -9.09
CA LEU A 122 1.16 3.02 -7.98
C LEU A 122 -0.11 3.78 -8.39
N ARG A 123 0.03 4.88 -9.13
CA ARG A 123 -1.13 5.61 -9.66
C ARG A 123 -1.94 4.76 -10.64
N LYS A 124 -1.28 4.12 -11.62
CA LYS A 124 -1.96 3.24 -12.60
C LYS A 124 -2.70 2.09 -11.92
N PHE A 125 -2.03 1.43 -10.98
CA PHE A 125 -2.61 0.36 -10.19
C PHE A 125 -3.87 0.80 -9.45
N ARG A 126 -3.84 2.01 -8.87
CA ARG A 126 -4.98 2.57 -8.16
C ARG A 126 -6.13 2.96 -9.08
N SER A 127 -5.83 3.42 -10.30
CA SER A 127 -6.87 3.72 -11.30
C SER A 127 -7.67 2.49 -11.73
N ASN A 128 -7.27 1.28 -11.34
CA ASN A 128 -8.05 0.06 -11.57
C ASN A 128 -9.26 -0.09 -10.66
N SER A 129 -9.37 0.67 -9.56
CA SER A 129 -10.56 0.65 -8.69
C SER A 129 -10.87 2.03 -8.12
N SER A 130 -12.17 2.36 -8.06
CA SER A 130 -12.68 3.56 -7.39
C SER A 130 -12.80 3.41 -5.87
N SER A 131 -12.60 2.20 -5.31
CA SER A 131 -12.97 1.82 -3.94
C SER A 131 -11.81 1.35 -3.05
N TRP A 132 -10.55 1.70 -3.36
CA TRP A 132 -9.41 1.37 -2.48
C TRP A 132 -9.62 1.96 -1.07
N PHE A 133 -10.03 1.11 -0.13
CA PHE A 133 -10.33 1.51 1.25
C PHE A 133 -9.05 1.80 2.03
N GLU A 134 -8.07 0.90 1.97
CA GLU A 134 -6.85 0.98 2.76
C GLU A 134 -5.62 0.50 1.97
N VAL A 135 -4.61 1.36 1.87
CA VAL A 135 -3.30 1.01 1.31
C VAL A 135 -2.27 1.14 2.42
N SER A 136 -1.48 0.10 2.65
CA SER A 136 -0.37 0.09 3.59
C SER A 136 0.95 -0.01 2.84
N LEU A 137 1.86 0.92 3.08
CA LEU A 137 3.17 0.95 2.46
C LEU A 137 4.23 0.80 3.55
N TYR A 138 5.19 -0.09 3.34
CA TYR A 138 6.29 -0.33 4.26
C TYR A 138 7.62 -0.02 3.56
N PHE A 139 8.36 0.93 4.12
CA PHE A 139 9.60 1.42 3.54
C PHE A 139 10.76 1.30 4.52
N ILE A 140 11.82 0.64 4.10
CA ILE A 140 13.06 0.56 4.89
C ILE A 140 13.95 1.76 4.60
N ASN A 141 14.08 2.15 3.34
CA ASN A 141 14.90 3.29 2.93
C ASN A 141 14.25 4.03 1.75
N CYS A 142 13.99 5.32 1.92
CA CYS A 142 13.45 6.19 0.88
C CYS A 142 14.51 7.21 0.46
N GLY A 143 15.09 7.01 -0.73
CA GLY A 143 16.02 7.95 -1.36
C GLY A 143 15.33 9.15 -1.99
N ASP A 144 16.11 10.06 -2.57
CA ASP A 144 15.61 11.25 -3.25
C ASP A 144 14.77 10.88 -4.48
N ILE A 145 13.61 11.50 -4.61
CA ILE A 145 12.71 11.31 -5.75
C ILE A 145 12.74 12.55 -6.62
N ASN A 146 13.03 12.34 -7.91
CA ASN A 146 12.94 13.40 -8.91
C ASN A 146 11.47 13.76 -9.15
N MET A 147 11.04 14.87 -8.56
CA MET A 147 9.66 15.38 -8.70
C MET A 147 9.33 15.83 -10.13
N THR A 148 10.32 16.25 -10.92
CA THR A 148 10.12 16.68 -12.32
C THR A 148 9.62 15.50 -13.16
N ASP A 149 10.26 14.34 -13.03
CA ASP A 149 9.88 13.11 -13.74
C ASP A 149 8.47 12.65 -13.32
N LEU A 150 8.13 12.85 -12.05
CA LEU A 150 6.83 12.47 -11.50
C LEU A 150 5.68 13.35 -12.02
N GLN A 151 5.94 14.64 -12.20
CA GLN A 151 4.97 15.65 -12.68
C GLN A 151 4.78 15.60 -14.20
N MET A 152 5.76 15.14 -14.97
CA MET A 152 5.66 15.03 -16.44
C MET A 152 4.65 13.95 -16.88
N ASP A 153 4.38 12.93 -16.06
CA ASP A 153 3.47 11.82 -16.36
C ASP A 153 1.96 12.16 -16.15
N HIS A 154 1.60 13.44 -16.25
CA HIS A 154 0.26 13.96 -15.94
C HIS A 154 -0.72 13.78 -17.10
N ILE A 155 -1.16 12.55 -17.37
CA ILE A 155 -2.29 12.28 -18.26
C ILE A 155 -3.32 11.43 -17.51
N GLY A 156 -4.13 12.07 -16.66
CA GLY A 156 -5.35 11.45 -16.12
C GLY A 156 -5.75 11.79 -14.69
N TYR A 157 -7.00 11.41 -14.37
CA TYR A 157 -7.62 11.45 -13.04
C TYR A 157 -6.78 10.66 -12.03
N THR A 158 -6.45 11.28 -10.89
CA THR A 158 -5.81 10.57 -9.77
C THR A 158 -6.91 10.14 -8.80
N PRO A 159 -7.17 8.83 -8.63
CA PRO A 159 -8.15 8.36 -7.65
C PRO A 159 -7.76 8.85 -6.25
N ARG A 160 -8.70 9.10 -5.33
CA ARG A 160 -8.35 9.36 -3.93
C ARG A 160 -8.16 8.05 -3.17
N VAL A 161 -7.24 8.01 -2.21
CA VAL A 161 -7.17 6.92 -1.21
C VAL A 161 -7.94 7.36 0.03
N ASP A 162 -8.82 6.54 0.59
CA ASP A 162 -9.49 6.91 1.84
C ASP A 162 -8.51 6.87 3.02
N VAL A 163 -7.82 5.74 3.22
CA VAL A 163 -6.79 5.56 4.25
C VAL A 163 -5.46 5.08 3.65
N LEU A 164 -4.42 5.87 3.83
CA LEU A 164 -3.04 5.50 3.50
C LEU A 164 -2.26 5.29 4.81
N ASN A 165 -1.81 4.07 5.07
CA ASN A 165 -0.85 3.77 6.12
C ASN A 165 0.56 3.74 5.53
N VAL A 166 1.50 4.41 6.20
CA VAL A 166 2.90 4.42 5.81
C VAL A 166 3.72 4.04 7.03
N ASN A 167 4.41 2.92 6.94
CA ASN A 167 5.46 2.56 7.87
C ASN A 167 6.81 2.87 7.20
N VAL A 168 7.65 3.64 7.86
CA VAL A 168 8.93 4.06 7.29
C VAL A 168 10.00 4.23 8.36
N GLN A 169 11.20 3.71 8.10
CA GLN A 169 12.35 3.91 8.98
C GLN A 169 13.06 5.24 8.68
N TRP A 170 13.25 5.58 7.40
CA TRP A 170 13.96 6.78 6.95
C TRP A 170 13.29 7.40 5.74
N MET A 171 13.12 8.73 5.74
CA MET A 171 12.60 9.46 4.59
C MET A 171 13.16 10.88 4.48
N ASN A 172 13.05 11.44 3.27
CA ASN A 172 13.36 12.82 2.95
C ASN A 172 12.08 13.58 2.54
N GLN A 173 12.24 14.88 2.32
CA GLN A 173 11.13 15.77 1.91
C GLN A 173 10.55 15.41 0.54
N THR A 174 11.40 15.06 -0.42
CA THR A 174 10.96 14.72 -1.79
C THR A 174 10.11 13.45 -1.83
N PHE A 175 10.37 12.50 -0.95
CA PHE A 175 9.53 11.33 -0.74
C PHE A 175 8.14 11.69 -0.22
N VAL A 176 8.06 12.55 0.79
CA VAL A 176 6.78 13.01 1.32
C VAL A 176 5.97 13.70 0.22
N ASP A 177 6.61 14.57 -0.55
CA ASP A 177 5.98 15.27 -1.67
C ASP A 177 5.47 14.27 -2.72
N ALA A 178 6.29 13.31 -3.12
CA ALA A 178 5.94 12.29 -4.11
C ALA A 178 4.78 11.39 -3.63
N LEU A 179 4.77 11.04 -2.35
CA LEU A 179 3.73 10.24 -1.72
C LEU A 179 2.39 10.98 -1.70
N LEU A 180 2.38 12.22 -1.22
CA LEU A 180 1.17 13.05 -1.14
C LEU A 180 0.64 13.35 -2.54
N TRP A 181 1.53 13.72 -3.46
CA TRP A 181 1.23 13.96 -4.87
C TRP A 181 0.65 12.74 -5.57
N SER A 182 1.17 11.55 -5.28
CA SER A 182 0.70 10.35 -5.97
C SER A 182 -0.58 9.81 -5.34
N CYS A 183 -0.70 9.86 -4.01
CA CYS A 183 -1.74 9.16 -3.26
C CYS A 183 -3.00 9.99 -3.00
N HIS A 184 -2.91 11.31 -2.89
CA HIS A 184 -4.05 12.16 -2.50
C HIS A 184 -4.91 11.54 -1.36
N PRO A 185 -4.29 11.11 -0.25
CA PRO A 185 -4.99 10.36 0.78
C PRO A 185 -5.92 11.27 1.58
N ARG A 186 -7.18 10.88 1.78
CA ARG A 186 -8.10 11.59 2.69
C ARG A 186 -7.64 11.47 4.14
N ARG A 187 -7.07 10.32 4.50
CA ARG A 187 -6.40 10.06 5.78
C ARG A 187 -5.02 9.48 5.54
N LEU A 188 -3.99 10.09 6.11
CA LEU A 188 -2.63 9.56 6.12
C LEU A 188 -2.23 9.21 7.56
N ASN A 189 -1.86 7.96 7.75
CA ASN A 189 -1.43 7.34 8.98
C ASN A 189 0.07 7.03 8.87
N LEU A 190 0.92 7.76 9.59
CA LEU A 190 2.37 7.50 9.60
C LEU A 190 2.76 6.66 10.81
N PHE A 191 3.56 5.63 10.60
CA PHE A 191 4.18 4.79 11.61
C PHE A 191 5.70 4.80 11.42
N SER A 192 6.43 5.03 12.50
CA SER A 192 7.89 4.90 12.52
C SER A 192 8.34 4.65 13.95
N ASP A 193 9.38 3.83 14.08
CA ASP A 193 10.15 3.64 15.32
C ASP A 193 11.29 4.67 15.45
N VAL A 194 11.59 5.41 14.38
CA VAL A 194 12.63 6.45 14.34
C VAL A 194 12.01 7.83 14.60
N ILE A 195 12.22 8.37 15.81
CA ILE A 195 11.70 9.67 16.24
C ILE A 195 12.11 10.82 15.32
N GLY A 196 13.34 10.79 14.79
CA GLY A 196 13.84 11.79 13.83
C GLY A 196 12.98 11.85 12.57
N THR A 197 12.71 10.69 11.97
CA THR A 197 11.87 10.50 10.79
C THR A 197 10.46 11.07 10.98
N VAL A 198 9.83 10.81 12.13
CA VAL A 198 8.52 11.39 12.49
C VAL A 198 8.58 12.91 12.58
N THR A 199 9.65 13.44 13.19
CA THR A 199 9.86 14.89 13.39
C THR A 199 10.06 15.61 12.06
N ASP A 200 10.89 15.06 11.18
CA ASP A 200 11.18 15.64 9.87
C ASP A 200 9.94 15.66 8.98
N PHE A 201 9.14 14.59 9.04
CA PHE A 201 7.85 14.53 8.35
C PHE A 201 6.88 15.62 8.81
N ILE A 202 6.70 15.77 10.13
CA ILE A 202 5.83 16.82 10.69
C ILE A 202 6.34 18.20 10.27
N ASN A 203 7.64 18.47 10.43
CA ASN A 203 8.22 19.76 10.08
C ASN A 203 7.99 20.11 8.61
N HIS A 204 8.14 19.13 7.72
CA HIS A 204 7.87 19.31 6.30
C HIS A 204 6.40 19.61 6.01
N LEU A 205 5.47 18.90 6.68
CA LEU A 205 4.04 19.20 6.54
C LEU A 205 3.67 20.59 7.04
N VAL A 206 4.22 21.02 8.20
CA VAL A 206 4.03 22.39 8.70
C VAL A 206 4.51 23.40 7.68
N PHE A 207 5.71 23.18 7.14
CA PHE A 207 6.29 24.05 6.11
C PHE A 207 5.35 24.16 4.90
N LEU A 208 4.85 23.04 4.39
CA LEU A 208 3.89 23.00 3.28
C LEU A 208 2.58 23.76 3.59
N THR A 209 2.04 23.61 4.81
CA THR A 209 0.84 24.35 5.23
C THR A 209 1.05 25.85 5.35
N ASN A 210 2.22 26.29 5.81
CA ASN A 210 2.53 27.72 5.93
C ASN A 210 2.83 28.35 4.56
N SER A 211 3.43 27.58 3.64
CA SER A 211 3.78 28.04 2.28
C SER A 211 2.55 28.25 1.39
N SER A 212 1.48 27.46 1.61
CA SER A 212 0.23 27.56 0.82
C SER A 212 -0.52 28.88 1.00
N HIS A 213 -0.21 29.65 2.04
CA HIS A 213 -0.79 30.98 2.27
C HIS A 213 -0.06 32.11 1.54
N SER A 214 1.04 31.83 0.82
CA SER A 214 1.97 32.87 0.36
C SER A 214 2.04 33.10 -1.17
N THR A 215 1.26 32.41 -2.01
CA THR A 215 1.37 32.56 -3.48
C THR A 215 0.06 32.97 -4.16
N SER A 216 0.10 34.12 -4.83
CA SER A 216 -1.02 34.76 -5.56
C SER A 216 -1.10 34.39 -7.05
N HIS A 217 -0.34 33.40 -7.53
CA HIS A 217 -0.26 33.08 -8.96
C HIS A 217 -0.57 31.61 -9.28
N ARG A 218 -1.73 31.41 -9.93
CA ARG A 218 -2.12 30.36 -10.90
C ARG A 218 -1.51 28.95 -10.72
N SER A 219 -1.82 28.31 -9.61
CA SER A 219 -2.25 26.90 -9.48
C SER A 219 -2.28 26.64 -7.97
N THR A 220 -3.41 26.21 -7.42
CA THR A 220 -3.45 25.85 -6.00
C THR A 220 -2.44 24.74 -5.78
N PRO A 221 -1.39 24.95 -4.96
CA PRO A 221 -0.40 23.92 -4.77
C PRO A 221 -1.08 22.68 -4.19
N TRP A 222 -0.66 21.48 -4.59
CA TRP A 222 -1.26 20.23 -4.11
C TRP A 222 -1.31 20.12 -2.57
N HIS A 223 -0.41 20.84 -1.88
CA HIS A 223 -0.36 20.94 -0.42
C HIS A 223 -1.48 21.80 0.21
N SER A 224 -2.28 22.53 -0.58
CA SER A 224 -3.46 23.28 -0.11
C SER A 224 -4.62 22.38 0.36
N GLN A 225 -4.51 21.05 0.17
CA GLN A 225 -5.52 20.07 0.59
C GLN A 225 -5.43 19.71 2.08
N LEU A 226 -4.37 20.10 2.78
CA LEU A 226 -4.18 19.82 4.20
C LEU A 226 -5.13 20.66 5.06
N LYS A 227 -6.09 20.01 5.74
CA LYS A 227 -7.05 20.68 6.64
C LYS A 227 -6.66 20.65 8.10
N GLY A 228 -5.94 19.61 8.51
CA GLY A 228 -5.61 19.38 9.91
C GLY A 228 -4.65 18.23 10.10
N ILE A 229 -3.86 18.32 11.16
CA ILE A 229 -2.82 17.38 11.53
C ILE A 229 -3.05 17.05 13.01
N ASN A 230 -3.29 15.78 13.30
CA ASN A 230 -3.41 15.28 14.66
C ASN A 230 -2.32 14.24 14.90
N ALA A 231 -1.49 14.46 15.92
CA ALA A 231 -0.53 13.47 16.38
C ALA A 231 -1.18 12.63 17.49
N PHE A 232 -0.88 11.33 17.53
CA PHE A 232 -1.33 10.42 18.56
C PHE A 232 -0.15 9.63 19.13
N ASP A 233 -0.25 9.25 20.40
CA ASP A 233 0.70 8.32 21.01
C ASP A 233 0.42 6.86 20.59
N GLY A 234 1.31 5.93 20.97
CA GLY A 234 1.14 4.49 20.74
C GLY A 234 -0.08 3.86 21.44
N LYS A 235 -0.83 4.64 22.23
CA LYS A 235 -2.10 4.25 22.88
C LYS A 235 -3.31 4.90 22.21
N ASN A 236 -3.13 5.52 21.04
CA ASN A 236 -4.16 6.18 20.24
C ASN A 236 -4.82 7.37 20.96
N GLN A 237 -4.11 8.04 21.87
CA GLN A 237 -4.55 9.27 22.52
C GLN A 237 -4.00 10.49 21.78
N VAL A 238 -4.82 11.54 21.62
CA VAL A 238 -4.44 12.78 20.94
C VAL A 238 -3.30 13.46 21.72
N ALA A 239 -2.15 13.62 21.07
CA ALA A 239 -1.05 14.40 21.61
C ALA A 239 -1.36 15.90 21.48
N PRO A 240 -1.17 16.74 22.53
CA PRO A 240 -1.51 18.15 22.49
C PRO A 240 -0.81 18.89 21.35
N THR A 241 -1.60 19.47 20.44
CA THR A 241 -1.13 20.10 19.20
C THR A 241 -0.47 21.48 19.38
N GLN A 242 -0.23 21.94 20.61
CA GLN A 242 0.14 23.35 20.86
C GLN A 242 1.61 23.60 21.19
N LYS A 243 2.49 22.60 21.09
CA LYS A 243 3.96 22.82 21.10
C LYS A 243 4.69 21.78 20.26
N TRP A 244 4.60 21.85 18.94
CA TRP A 244 5.38 20.92 18.09
C TRP A 244 6.89 21.17 18.22
N GLY A 245 7.31 22.40 18.54
CA GLY A 245 8.69 22.71 18.98
C GLY A 245 9.06 22.16 20.37
N ALA A 246 8.10 21.77 21.21
CA ALA A 246 8.35 21.15 22.52
C ALA A 246 8.06 19.64 22.57
N CYS A 247 7.64 19.01 21.46
CA CYS A 247 7.65 17.55 21.34
C CYS A 247 9.04 16.97 21.65
N LYS A 248 10.13 17.73 21.48
CA LYS A 248 11.47 17.38 21.97
C LYS A 248 11.54 16.90 23.43
N LYS A 249 10.63 17.35 24.32
CA LYS A 249 10.70 17.05 25.76
C LYS A 249 9.86 15.86 26.24
N GLY A 250 8.93 15.34 25.42
CA GLY A 250 8.17 14.12 25.73
C GLY A 250 8.80 12.83 25.18
N LEU A 251 9.87 12.96 24.38
CA LEU A 251 10.45 11.89 23.56
C LEU A 251 11.57 11.08 24.25
N ASN A 252 11.94 11.43 25.48
CA ASN A 252 13.07 10.82 26.22
C ASN A 252 12.63 9.86 27.35
N GLY A 253 11.39 9.38 27.37
CA GLY A 253 10.85 8.60 28.48
C GLY A 253 10.42 7.19 28.11
N GLY A 254 11.28 6.20 28.40
CA GLY A 254 10.85 4.84 28.74
C GLY A 254 11.11 3.75 27.71
N GLU A 255 11.91 2.77 28.11
CA GLU A 255 12.14 1.50 27.42
C GLU A 255 10.82 0.77 27.13
N GLY A 256 10.51 0.64 25.84
CA GLY A 256 9.32 -0.02 25.32
C GLY A 256 8.93 0.61 24.00
N GLY A 257 9.36 -0.01 22.89
CA GLY A 257 9.30 0.53 21.52
C GLY A 257 8.09 1.42 21.25
N SER A 258 8.30 2.74 21.32
CA SER A 258 7.27 3.73 21.10
C SER A 258 7.05 3.87 19.60
N SER A 259 6.08 3.13 19.08
CA SER A 259 5.52 3.41 17.76
C SER A 259 4.68 4.70 17.87
N PHE A 260 4.99 5.68 17.03
CA PHE A 260 4.24 6.94 16.95
C PHE A 260 3.27 6.87 15.78
N PHE A 261 2.10 7.50 15.93
CA PHE A 261 1.10 7.57 14.89
C PHE A 261 0.68 9.01 14.62
N ILE A 262 0.84 9.46 13.38
CA ILE A 262 0.28 10.75 12.94
C ILE A 262 -0.88 10.47 12.02
N ARG A 263 -2.04 11.10 12.29
CA ARG A 263 -3.16 11.14 11.37
C ARG A 263 -3.31 12.52 10.75
N LEU A 264 -3.20 12.59 9.44
CA LEU A 264 -3.53 13.78 8.65
C LEU A 264 -4.92 13.62 8.06
N VAL A 265 -5.66 14.72 7.97
CA VAL A 265 -6.93 14.78 7.23
C VAL A 265 -6.78 15.74 6.05
N MET A 266 -7.00 15.23 4.84
CA MET A 266 -6.93 16.01 3.59
C MET A 266 -8.30 16.14 2.93
N GLN A 267 -8.49 17.20 2.12
CA GLN A 267 -9.74 17.51 1.40
C GLN A 267 -10.07 16.50 0.31
#